data_AF-A0A7V0JGZ7-F1
#
_entry.id   AF-A0A7V0JGZ7-F1
#
_cell.length_a   1.000
_cell.length_b   1.000
_cell.length_c   1.000
_cell.angle_alpha   90.00
_cell.angle_beta   90.00
_cell.angle_gamma   90.00
#
_symmetry.space_group_name_H-M   'P 1'
#
loop_
_entity.id
_entity.type
_entity.pdbx_description
1 polymer ?
#
loop_
_entity_poly.entity_id
_entity_poly.type
_entity_poly.pdbx_seq_one_letter_code
_entity_poly.pdbx_strand_id
1 'polypeptide(L)'
;MRYTLHYTIQQVTQDLEELHFNTAISRMMELLNVLQEAAAKGTIPGLHTVLERFARIIAPFAPHLGEELWHLTQTEKGEAASVFDQSWPEYDPAALVRDTITLVVQINGKLRDRLELPADVTQDEAVAAAKESEKLIPYLNGKKLRKVIFVPGKLLNLVV
;
A
#
# COMPACT_ATOMS: atom_id res chain seq x y z
N MET A 1 -8.56 3.22 -2.76
CA MET A 1 -8.18 3.91 -1.50
C MET A 1 -8.56 3.16 -0.23
N ARG A 2 -9.68 2.42 -0.21
CA ARG A 2 -10.08 1.58 0.93
C ARG A 2 -8.93 0.67 1.43
N TYR A 3 -8.32 -0.13 0.57
CA TYR A 3 -7.14 -0.95 0.93
C TYR A 3 -6.04 -0.12 1.61
N THR A 4 -5.59 0.95 0.95
CA THR A 4 -4.42 1.72 1.43
C THR A 4 -4.67 2.32 2.80
N LEU A 5 -5.87 2.87 3.04
CA LEU A 5 -6.24 3.41 4.35
C LEU A 5 -6.21 2.34 5.44
N HIS A 6 -6.89 1.21 5.22
CA HIS A 6 -6.94 0.14 6.22
C HIS A 6 -5.56 -0.50 6.45
N TYR A 7 -4.76 -0.64 5.40
CA TYR A 7 -3.39 -1.13 5.51
C TYR A 7 -2.51 -0.16 6.33
N THR A 8 -2.58 1.14 6.05
CA THR A 8 -1.86 2.15 6.83
C THR A 8 -2.27 2.15 8.29
N ILE A 9 -3.57 2.08 8.60
CA ILE A 9 -4.06 2.00 9.98
C ILE A 9 -3.50 0.75 10.67
N GLN A 10 -3.58 -0.42 10.04
CA GLN A 10 -3.04 -1.67 10.61
C GLN A 10 -1.54 -1.53 10.91
N GLN A 11 -0.76 -1.06 9.94
CA GLN A 11 0.69 -0.95 10.09
C GLN A 11 1.08 0.08 11.16
N VAL A 12 0.44 1.26 11.19
CA VAL A 12 0.69 2.27 12.22
C VAL A 12 0.32 1.75 13.61
N THR A 13 -0.76 0.98 13.73
CA THR A 13 -1.16 0.36 15.01
C THR A 13 -0.07 -0.60 15.50
N GLN A 14 0.39 -1.50 14.64
CA GLN A 14 1.46 -2.47 14.97
C GLN A 14 2.79 -1.76 15.29
N ASP A 15 3.17 -0.79 14.46
CA ASP A 15 4.41 -0.03 14.64
C ASP A 15 4.40 0.79 15.94
N LEU A 16 3.24 1.29 16.38
CA LEU A 16 3.10 1.96 17.67
C LEU A 16 3.28 0.99 18.85
N GLU A 17 2.71 -0.21 18.78
CA GLU A 17 2.89 -1.25 19.80
C GLU A 17 4.35 -1.71 19.91
N GLU A 18 5.04 -1.80 18.77
CA GLU A 18 6.46 -2.18 18.69
C GLU A 18 7.44 -1.01 18.89
N LEU A 19 6.93 0.23 19.07
CA LEU A 19 7.71 1.47 19.19
C LEU A 19 8.56 1.79 17.94
N HIS A 20 8.16 1.30 16.78
CA HIS A 20 8.76 1.58 15.47
C HIS A 20 8.22 2.89 14.84
N PHE A 21 8.37 4.01 15.54
CA PHE A 21 7.77 5.29 15.12
C PHE A 21 8.16 5.76 13.71
N ASN A 22 9.40 5.51 13.28
CA ASN A 22 9.87 5.92 11.96
C ASN A 22 9.15 5.19 10.83
N THR A 23 8.82 3.91 11.00
CA THR A 23 8.08 3.15 9.99
C THR A 23 6.62 3.56 9.97
N ALA A 24 6.02 3.84 11.14
CA ALA A 24 4.66 4.37 11.23
C ALA A 24 4.50 5.69 10.44
N ILE A 25 5.42 6.63 10.63
CA ILE A 25 5.45 7.88 9.87
C ILE A 25 5.63 7.60 8.37
N SER A 26 6.52 6.68 8.01
CA SER A 26 6.73 6.31 6.60
C SER A 26 5.46 5.74 5.95
N ARG A 27 4.67 4.95 6.67
CA ARG A 27 3.37 4.42 6.20
C ARG A 27 2.33 5.51 6.00
N MET A 28 2.33 6.53 6.85
CA MET A 28 1.48 7.71 6.68
C MET A 28 1.90 8.53 5.45
N MET A 29 3.21 8.68 5.19
CA MET A 29 3.70 9.35 3.98
C MET A 29 3.29 8.59 2.70
N GLU A 30 3.36 7.25 2.70
CA GLU A 30 2.89 6.43 1.58
C GLU A 30 1.39 6.68 1.27
N LEU A 31 0.55 6.76 2.30
CA LEU A 31 -0.87 7.10 2.13
C LEU A 31 -1.07 8.50 1.53
N LEU A 32 -0.30 9.49 1.99
CA LEU A 32 -0.34 10.85 1.45
C LEU A 32 0.08 10.92 -0.03
N ASN A 33 1.10 10.16 -0.44
CA ASN A 33 1.50 10.08 -1.85
C ASN A 33 0.38 9.53 -2.72
N VAL A 34 -0.28 8.44 -2.28
CA VAL A 34 -1.44 7.87 -2.98
C VAL A 34 -2.60 8.88 -3.08
N LEU A 35 -2.84 9.65 -2.02
CA LEU A 35 -3.82 10.74 -2.00
C LEU A 35 -3.50 11.83 -3.02
N GLN A 36 -2.24 12.27 -3.09
CA GLN A 36 -1.80 13.30 -4.04
C GLN A 36 -1.95 12.84 -5.49
N GLU A 37 -1.57 11.59 -5.79
CA GLU A 37 -1.76 11.01 -7.11
C GLU A 37 -3.24 10.88 -7.49
N ALA A 38 -4.10 10.52 -6.53
CA ALA A 38 -5.53 10.45 -6.76
C ALA A 38 -6.15 11.85 -6.97
N ALA A 39 -5.70 12.85 -6.22
CA ALA A 39 -6.16 14.24 -6.35
C ALA A 39 -5.81 14.82 -7.73
N ALA A 40 -4.63 14.49 -8.26
CA ALA A 40 -4.22 14.88 -9.61
C ALA A 40 -5.12 14.30 -10.71
N LYS A 41 -5.86 13.22 -10.41
CA LYS A 41 -6.79 12.55 -11.35
C LYS A 41 -8.25 13.03 -11.20
N GLY A 42 -8.54 13.87 -10.20
CA GLY A 42 -9.86 14.46 -9.97
C GLY A 42 -10.44 14.15 -8.59
N THR A 43 -11.77 14.04 -8.50
CA THR A 43 -12.47 13.83 -7.23
C THR A 43 -12.10 12.50 -6.61
N ILE A 44 -11.81 12.52 -5.31
CA ILE A 44 -11.47 11.34 -4.53
C ILE A 44 -12.70 10.83 -3.77
N PRO A 45 -13.26 9.66 -4.12
CA PRO A 45 -14.34 9.06 -3.35
C PRO A 45 -13.88 8.71 -1.92
N GLY A 46 -14.66 9.11 -0.92
CA GLY A 46 -14.36 8.82 0.50
C GLY A 46 -13.18 9.62 1.07
N LEU A 47 -12.77 10.72 0.43
CA LEU A 47 -11.69 11.58 0.93
C LEU A 47 -11.90 12.02 2.37
N HIS A 48 -13.14 12.40 2.71
CA HIS A 48 -13.52 12.80 4.06
C HIS A 48 -13.15 11.72 5.10
N THR A 49 -13.58 10.47 4.88
CA THR A 49 -13.25 9.34 5.76
C THR A 49 -11.75 9.09 5.84
N VAL A 50 -11.02 9.27 4.74
CA VAL A 50 -9.56 9.11 4.74
C VAL A 50 -8.90 10.17 5.60
N LEU A 51 -9.29 11.44 5.48
CA LEU A 51 -8.74 12.56 6.24
C LEU A 51 -9.12 12.47 7.73
N GLU A 52 -10.35 12.08 8.04
CA GLU A 52 -10.84 11.88 9.42
C GLU A 52 -9.99 10.83 10.15
N ARG A 53 -9.79 9.66 9.53
CA ARG A 53 -8.95 8.61 10.11
C ARG A 53 -7.47 8.98 10.12
N PHE A 54 -7.00 9.72 9.11
CA PHE A 54 -5.62 10.22 9.06
C PHE A 54 -5.32 11.14 10.25
N ALA A 55 -6.24 12.05 10.58
CA ALA A 55 -6.12 12.95 11.72
C ALA A 55 -5.91 12.18 13.05
N ARG A 56 -6.63 11.06 13.23
CA ARG A 56 -6.49 10.20 14.43
C ARG A 56 -5.16 9.47 14.49
N ILE A 57 -4.65 8.94 13.37
CA ILE A 57 -3.36 8.21 13.37
C ILE A 57 -2.13 9.13 13.43
N ILE A 58 -2.24 10.38 12.95
CA ILE A 58 -1.12 11.35 13.02
C ILE A 58 -1.07 12.06 14.38
N ALA A 59 -2.18 12.15 15.12
CA ALA A 59 -2.27 12.87 16.38
C ALA A 59 -1.22 12.45 17.44
N PRO A 60 -0.84 11.17 17.63
CA PRO A 60 0.23 10.80 18.55
C PRO A 60 1.62 11.35 18.17
N PHE A 61 1.84 11.67 16.88
CA PHE A 61 3.12 12.14 16.36
C PHE A 61 3.17 13.65 16.18
N ALA A 62 2.07 14.25 15.70
CA ALA A 62 1.93 15.67 15.46
C ALA A 62 0.58 16.16 16.02
N PRO A 63 0.46 16.32 17.36
CA PRO A 63 -0.81 16.51 18.03
C PRO A 63 -1.59 17.74 17.54
N HIS A 64 -0.92 18.89 17.40
CA HIS A 64 -1.54 20.12 16.91
C HIS A 64 -2.04 19.99 15.47
N LEU A 65 -1.30 19.25 14.63
CA LEU A 65 -1.70 19.00 13.25
C LEU A 65 -2.89 18.03 13.19
N GLY A 66 -2.86 16.97 14.01
CA GLY A 66 -3.98 16.03 14.13
C GLY A 66 -5.27 16.74 14.54
N GLU A 67 -5.20 17.64 15.52
CA GLU A 67 -6.36 18.40 16.00
C GLU A 67 -6.91 19.34 14.93
N GLU A 68 -6.04 20.11 14.26
CA GLU A 68 -6.48 21.02 13.20
C GLU A 68 -7.11 20.25 12.03
N LEU A 69 -6.48 19.14 11.60
CA LEU A 69 -7.03 18.29 10.54
C LEU A 69 -8.36 17.68 10.95
N TRP A 70 -8.48 17.22 12.19
CA TRP A 70 -9.72 16.70 12.74
C TRP A 70 -10.83 17.73 12.62
N HIS A 71 -10.63 18.96 13.11
CA HIS A 71 -11.60 20.03 13.00
C HIS A 71 -12.00 20.34 11.55
N LEU A 72 -11.04 20.33 10.61
CA LEU A 72 -11.32 20.55 9.18
C LEU A 72 -12.19 19.45 8.56
N THR A 73 -12.18 18.24 9.13
CA THR A 73 -13.05 17.16 8.66
C THR A 73 -14.47 17.24 9.24
N GLN A 74 -14.73 18.03 10.27
CA GLN A 74 -16.05 18.04 10.91
C GLN A 74 -17.07 18.83 10.09
N THR A 75 -18.22 18.21 9.83
CA THR A 75 -19.31 18.83 9.06
C THR A 75 -20.18 19.75 9.90
N GLU A 76 -20.24 19.54 11.22
CA GLU A 76 -21.02 20.36 12.16
C GLU A 76 -20.09 21.23 13.01
N LYS A 77 -20.12 22.54 12.77
CA LYS A 77 -19.39 23.54 13.57
C LYS A 77 -20.12 23.71 14.90
N GLY A 78 -19.64 23.08 15.97
CA GLY A 78 -20.15 23.41 17.31
C GLY A 78 -19.67 22.51 18.44
N GLU A 79 -19.52 21.21 18.20
CA GLU A 79 -19.23 20.22 19.26
C GLU A 79 -18.33 19.09 18.75
N ALA A 80 -17.33 19.43 17.93
CA ALA A 80 -16.30 18.46 17.58
C ALA A 80 -15.47 18.15 18.84
N ALA A 81 -15.78 17.05 19.53
CA ALA A 81 -14.91 16.49 20.55
C ALA A 81 -13.49 16.35 19.96
N SER A 82 -12.48 16.62 20.78
CA SER A 82 -11.09 16.68 20.32
C SER A 82 -10.70 15.37 19.62
N VAL A 83 -9.70 15.40 18.72
CA VAL A 83 -9.14 14.17 18.14
C VAL A 83 -8.66 13.21 19.24
N PHE A 84 -8.25 13.77 20.38
CA PHE A 84 -7.79 13.02 21.55
C PHE A 84 -8.92 12.37 22.36
N ASP A 85 -10.17 12.81 22.16
CA ASP A 85 -11.36 12.19 22.77
C ASP A 85 -11.89 11.03 21.92
N GLN A 86 -11.33 10.81 20.73
CA GLN A 86 -11.77 9.76 19.82
C GLN A 86 -11.08 8.45 20.13
N SER A 87 -11.78 7.35 19.86
CA SER A 87 -11.16 6.02 19.85
C SER A 87 -10.04 5.94 18.80
N TRP A 88 -9.18 4.93 18.89
CA TRP A 88 -8.26 4.62 17.79
C TRP A 88 -9.03 4.09 16.57
N PRO A 89 -8.68 4.45 15.32
CA PRO A 89 -9.43 3.99 14.15
C PRO A 89 -9.21 2.49 13.89
N GLU A 90 -10.30 1.75 13.71
CA GLU A 90 -10.24 0.32 13.38
C GLU A 90 -9.96 0.09 11.89
N TYR A 91 -9.20 -0.95 11.57
CA TYR A 91 -9.02 -1.42 10.18
C TYR A 91 -9.94 -2.61 9.87
N ASP A 92 -10.31 -2.77 8.59
CA ASP A 92 -11.17 -3.85 8.12
C ASP A 92 -10.30 -4.92 7.44
N PRO A 93 -10.21 -6.15 7.99
CA PRO A 93 -9.44 -7.23 7.40
C PRO A 93 -9.89 -7.59 5.97
N ALA A 94 -11.18 -7.45 5.64
CA ALA A 94 -11.67 -7.73 4.29
C ALA A 94 -11.18 -6.69 3.27
N ALA A 95 -10.88 -5.46 3.72
CA ALA A 95 -10.30 -4.44 2.87
C ALA A 95 -8.81 -4.68 2.55
N LEU A 96 -8.14 -5.58 3.28
CA LEU A 96 -6.74 -5.94 3.08
C LEU A 96 -6.56 -7.07 2.05
N VAL A 97 -7.65 -7.68 1.61
CA VAL A 97 -7.60 -8.65 0.52
C VAL A 97 -7.45 -7.88 -0.79
N ARG A 98 -6.37 -8.16 -1.52
CA ARG A 98 -6.20 -7.68 -2.90
C ARG A 98 -6.44 -8.84 -3.85
N ASP A 99 -7.24 -8.60 -4.88
CA ASP A 99 -7.41 -9.56 -5.97
C ASP A 99 -6.17 -9.61 -6.87
N THR A 100 -5.37 -8.54 -6.88
CA THR A 100 -4.16 -8.42 -7.70
C THR A 100 -2.93 -8.02 -6.86
N ILE A 101 -1.78 -8.58 -7.23
CA ILE A 101 -0.46 -8.30 -6.67
C ILE A 101 0.45 -7.75 -7.76
N THR A 102 1.37 -6.86 -7.38
CA THR A 102 2.47 -6.46 -8.25
C THR A 102 3.63 -7.42 -8.04
N LEU A 103 3.76 -8.40 -8.91
CA LEU A 103 4.86 -9.36 -8.89
C LEU A 103 6.12 -8.73 -9.49
N VAL A 104 7.16 -8.61 -8.68
CA VAL A 104 8.46 -8.13 -9.13
C VAL A 104 9.16 -9.23 -9.93
N VAL A 105 9.57 -8.94 -11.17
CA VAL A 105 10.28 -9.90 -12.01
C VAL A 105 11.76 -9.54 -12.15
N GLN A 106 12.61 -10.49 -11.77
CA GLN A 106 14.05 -10.41 -11.84
C GLN A 106 14.61 -11.42 -12.84
N ILE A 107 15.72 -11.05 -13.49
CA ILE A 107 16.51 -11.95 -14.32
C ILE A 107 17.96 -11.91 -13.84
N ASN A 108 18.49 -13.06 -13.43
CA ASN A 108 19.80 -13.17 -12.79
C ASN A 108 19.97 -12.17 -11.63
N GLY A 109 18.91 -12.01 -10.82
CA GLY A 109 18.89 -11.13 -9.64
C GLY A 109 18.73 -9.62 -9.94
N LYS A 110 18.67 -9.20 -11.21
CA LYS A 110 18.41 -7.79 -11.57
C LYS A 110 16.92 -7.56 -11.85
N LEU A 111 16.34 -6.52 -11.28
CA LEU A 111 14.97 -6.08 -11.56
C LEU A 111 14.82 -5.73 -13.05
N ARG A 112 13.87 -6.36 -13.74
CA ARG A 112 13.60 -6.13 -15.16
C ARG A 112 12.18 -5.68 -15.43
N ASP A 113 11.22 -6.16 -14.65
CA ASP A 113 9.83 -5.74 -14.83
C ASP A 113 9.00 -5.89 -13.54
N ARG A 114 7.78 -5.36 -13.59
CA ARG A 114 6.74 -5.53 -12.57
C ARG A 114 5.45 -5.91 -13.29
N LEU A 115 4.88 -7.07 -12.94
CA LEU A 115 3.64 -7.57 -13.53
C LEU A 115 2.51 -7.47 -12.52
N GLU A 116 1.33 -7.03 -12.97
CA GLU A 116 0.12 -7.11 -12.16
C GLU A 116 -0.57 -8.45 -12.45
N LEU A 117 -0.65 -9.32 -11.44
CA LEU A 117 -1.17 -10.68 -11.55
C LEU A 117 -2.17 -10.95 -10.43
N PRO A 118 -3.06 -11.95 -10.57
CA PRO A 118 -3.92 -12.40 -9.48
C PRO A 118 -3.13 -12.73 -8.21
N ALA A 119 -3.69 -12.45 -7.04
CA ALA A 119 -3.00 -12.70 -5.76
C ALA A 119 -2.73 -14.19 -5.50
N ASP A 120 -3.51 -15.07 -6.11
CA ASP A 120 -3.40 -16.53 -6.06
C ASP A 120 -2.58 -17.12 -7.23
N VAL A 121 -1.89 -16.27 -8.01
CA VAL A 121 -1.12 -16.70 -9.19
C VAL A 121 -0.11 -17.79 -8.82
N THR A 122 -0.14 -18.88 -9.59
CA THR A 122 0.79 -19.98 -9.44
C THR A 122 2.15 -19.65 -10.05
N GLN A 123 3.18 -20.42 -9.69
CA GLN A 123 4.50 -20.27 -10.29
C GLN A 123 4.46 -20.36 -11.82
N ASP A 124 3.67 -21.30 -12.36
CA ASP A 124 3.62 -21.57 -13.79
C ASP A 124 2.94 -20.43 -14.56
N GLU A 125 1.84 -19.90 -14.02
CA GLU A 125 1.16 -18.72 -14.56
C GLU A 125 2.05 -17.47 -14.49
N ALA A 126 2.77 -17.27 -13.39
CA ALA A 126 3.72 -16.16 -13.26
C ALA A 126 4.87 -16.26 -14.28
N VAL A 127 5.38 -17.47 -14.54
CA VAL A 127 6.41 -17.71 -15.56
C VAL A 127 5.87 -17.49 -16.97
N ALA A 128 4.63 -17.91 -17.25
CA ALA A 128 3.97 -17.67 -18.53
C ALA A 128 3.81 -16.16 -18.79
N ALA A 129 3.25 -15.42 -17.83
CA ALA A 129 3.10 -13.97 -17.92
C ALA A 129 4.45 -13.26 -18.08
N ALA A 130 5.50 -13.73 -17.39
CA ALA A 130 6.85 -13.19 -17.54
C ALA A 130 7.47 -13.42 -18.93
N LYS A 131 7.10 -14.51 -19.62
CA LYS A 131 7.57 -14.76 -21.01
C LYS A 131 6.84 -13.91 -22.03
N GLU A 132 5.61 -13.51 -21.74
CA GLU A 132 4.78 -12.66 -22.61
C GLU A 132 5.10 -11.17 -22.47
N SER A 133 5.77 -10.74 -21.39
CA SER A 133 6.18 -9.35 -21.22
C SER A 133 7.23 -8.92 -22.26
N GLU A 134 6.89 -7.92 -23.06
CA GLU A 134 7.78 -7.29 -24.05
C GLU A 134 9.12 -6.82 -23.45
N LYS A 135 9.12 -6.39 -22.19
CA LYS A 135 10.34 -5.94 -21.50
C LYS A 135 11.26 -7.10 -21.14
N LEU A 136 10.72 -8.30 -20.97
CA LEU A 136 11.46 -9.50 -20.54
C LEU A 136 11.91 -10.36 -21.73
N ILE A 137 11.20 -10.31 -22.86
CA ILE A 137 11.54 -11.02 -24.11
C ILE A 137 13.03 -10.86 -24.48
N PRO A 138 13.64 -9.65 -24.53
CA PRO A 138 15.05 -9.49 -24.90
C PRO A 138 16.03 -10.22 -23.96
N TYR A 139 15.63 -10.46 -22.71
CA TYR A 139 16.48 -11.10 -21.72
C TYR A 139 16.31 -12.62 -21.67
N LEU A 140 15.15 -13.13 -22.11
CA LEU A 140 14.78 -14.54 -22.14
C LEU A 140 15.03 -15.19 -23.50
N ASN A 141 15.01 -14.43 -24.59
CA ASN A 141 15.12 -14.96 -25.94
C ASN A 141 16.48 -15.65 -26.17
N GLY A 142 16.45 -16.88 -26.66
CA GLY A 142 17.63 -17.71 -26.92
C GLY A 142 18.36 -18.27 -25.69
N LYS A 143 17.89 -18.00 -24.45
CA LYS A 143 18.54 -18.49 -23.22
C LYS A 143 17.76 -19.64 -22.58
N LYS A 144 18.50 -20.62 -22.05
CA LYS A 144 17.90 -21.74 -21.30
C LYS A 144 17.69 -21.34 -19.86
N LEU A 145 16.47 -21.51 -19.37
CA LEU A 145 16.13 -21.27 -17.97
C LEU A 145 16.76 -22.38 -17.10
N ARG A 146 17.66 -21.98 -16.19
CA ARG A 146 18.38 -22.90 -15.29
C ARG A 146 17.64 -23.10 -13.97
N LYS A 147 17.01 -22.05 -13.45
CA LYS A 147 16.33 -22.06 -12.16
C LYS A 147 15.23 -21.00 -12.11
N VAL A 148 14.09 -21.37 -11.54
CA VAL A 148 12.99 -20.45 -11.19
C VAL A 148 12.98 -20.31 -9.68
N ILE A 149 12.94 -19.07 -9.19
CA ILE A 149 12.71 -18.78 -7.77
C ILE A 149 11.44 -17.95 -7.70
N PHE A 150 10.37 -18.55 -7.18
CA PHE A 150 9.10 -17.90 -7.00
C PHE A 150 8.80 -17.73 -5.51
N VAL A 151 8.57 -16.48 -5.11
CA VAL A 151 8.08 -16.12 -3.78
C VAL A 151 6.66 -15.59 -3.98
N PRO A 152 5.63 -16.37 -3.59
CA PRO A 152 4.24 -15.98 -3.74
C PRO A 152 3.99 -14.57 -3.20
N GLY A 153 3.24 -13.75 -3.96
CA GLY A 153 2.92 -12.39 -3.54
C GLY A 153 4.04 -11.35 -3.70
N LYS A 154 5.29 -11.75 -4.01
CA LYS A 154 6.45 -10.85 -3.92
C LYS A 154 7.37 -10.83 -5.14
N LEU A 155 7.89 -11.99 -5.55
CA LEU A 155 9.03 -12.05 -6.46
C LEU A 155 9.00 -13.26 -7.38
N LEU A 156 9.37 -13.05 -8.65
CA LEU A 156 9.78 -14.08 -9.58
C LEU A 156 11.20 -13.77 -10.09
N ASN A 157 12.17 -14.63 -9.77
CA ASN A 157 13.53 -14.51 -10.30
C ASN A 157 13.83 -15.68 -11.25
N LEU A 158 14.13 -15.34 -12.50
CA LEU A 158 14.47 -16.27 -13.57
C LEU A 158 15.98 -16.29 -13.76
N VAL A 159 16.59 -17.45 -13.52
CA VAL A 159 18.03 -17.64 -13.75
C VAL A 159 18.23 -18.21 -15.15
N VAL A 160 18.92 -17.47 -16.02
CA VAL A 160 19.19 -17.80 -17.43
C VAL A 160 20.67 -17.74 -17.75
#